data_AF-A0A4Q8L4T5-F1
#
_entry.id   AF-A0A4Q8L4T5-F1
#
_cell.length_a   1.000
_cell.length_b   1.000
_cell.length_c   1.000
_cell.angle_alpha   90.00
_cell.angle_beta   90.00
_cell.angle_gamma   90.00
#
_symmetry.space_group_name_H-M   'P 1'
#
loop_
_entity.id
_entity.type
_entity.pdbx_description
1 polymer ?
#
loop_
_entity_poly.entity_id
_entity_poly.type
_entity_poly.pdbx_seq_one_letter_code
_entity_poly.pdbx_strand_id
1 'polypeptide(L)'
;MKYGIVRQIANLAFQLDDNPEHVYRWITDEHVPALGDRRPIELIWEDQGELVLSFLSDLIGRNAPSTASSAGCDHSKRVSSPDIPQTQRAPSLA
;
A
#
# COMPACT_ATOMS: atom_id res chain seq x y z
N MET A 1 -17.68 15.26 18.11
CA MET A 1 -18.14 14.43 16.97
C MET A 1 -16.93 14.03 16.14
N LYS A 2 -16.64 12.74 16.03
CA LYS A 2 -15.50 12.18 15.28
C LYS A 2 -15.73 12.29 13.76
N TYR A 3 -15.90 13.51 13.24
CA TYR A 3 -16.09 13.74 11.79
C TYR A 3 -14.92 13.21 10.95
N GLY A 4 -13.72 13.11 11.53
CA GLY A 4 -12.55 12.57 10.85
C GLY A 4 -12.70 11.11 10.45
N ILE A 5 -13.24 10.26 11.34
CA ILE A 5 -13.28 8.81 11.10
C ILE A 5 -14.31 8.42 10.05
N VAL A 6 -15.49 9.07 10.07
CA VAL A 6 -16.54 8.84 9.06
C VAL A 6 -16.02 9.19 7.67
N ARG A 7 -15.33 10.33 7.54
CA ARG A 7 -14.74 10.75 6.26
C ARG A 7 -13.66 9.78 5.77
N GLN A 8 -12.82 9.28 6.67
CA GLN A 8 -11.79 8.29 6.33
C GLN A 8 -12.41 6.97 5.86
N ILE A 9 -13.42 6.45 6.59
CA ILE A 9 -14.14 5.24 6.23
C ILE A 9 -14.78 5.39 4.84
N ALA A 10 -15.50 6.49 4.61
CA ALA A 10 -16.10 6.77 3.31
C ALA A 10 -15.04 6.81 2.19
N ASN A 11 -13.92 7.53 2.39
CA ASN A 11 -12.84 7.61 1.40
C ASN A 11 -12.20 6.25 1.07
N LEU A 12 -12.08 5.35 2.06
CA LEU A 12 -11.57 4.00 1.80
C LEU A 12 -12.61 3.13 1.08
N ALA A 13 -13.87 3.19 1.50
CA ALA A 13 -14.94 2.46 0.83
C ALA A 13 -15.10 2.88 -0.64
N PHE A 14 -14.95 4.18 -0.94
CA PHE A 14 -14.96 4.72 -2.30
C PHE A 14 -13.85 4.19 -3.22
N GLN A 15 -12.75 3.68 -2.66
CA GLN A 15 -11.69 3.05 -3.47
C GLN A 15 -12.07 1.63 -3.91
N LEU A 16 -13.06 1.02 -3.26
CA LEU A 16 -13.54 -0.32 -3.55
C LEU A 16 -14.80 -0.31 -4.41
N ASP A 17 -15.70 0.65 -4.17
CA ASP A 17 -16.92 0.87 -4.95
C ASP A 17 -17.04 2.38 -5.23
N ASP A 18 -17.04 2.75 -6.51
CA ASP A 18 -17.10 4.14 -6.96
C ASP A 18 -18.53 4.73 -6.93
N ASN A 19 -19.54 3.92 -6.58
CA ASN A 19 -20.91 4.37 -6.44
C ASN A 19 -21.21 4.92 -5.02
N PRO A 20 -21.49 6.22 -4.85
CA PRO A 20 -21.75 6.83 -3.56
C PRO A 20 -22.98 6.28 -2.83
N GLU A 21 -24.01 5.84 -3.55
CA GLU A 21 -25.22 5.28 -2.96
C GLU A 21 -24.93 3.90 -2.35
N HIS A 22 -24.13 3.08 -3.04
CA HIS A 22 -23.68 1.79 -2.52
C HIS A 22 -22.79 1.95 -1.29
N VAL A 23 -21.81 2.87 -1.34
CA VAL A 23 -20.95 3.15 -0.19
C VAL A 23 -21.79 3.62 1.00
N TYR A 24 -22.76 4.50 0.79
CA TYR A 24 -23.65 4.95 1.84
C TYR A 24 -24.45 3.79 2.44
N ARG A 25 -25.15 3.01 1.62
CA ARG A 25 -25.95 1.86 2.05
C ARG A 25 -25.11 0.82 2.78
N TRP A 26 -23.90 0.56 2.31
CA TRP A 26 -22.97 -0.35 2.97
C TRP A 26 -22.59 0.15 4.38
N ILE A 27 -22.37 1.46 4.55
CA ILE A 27 -22.06 2.05 5.85
C ILE A 27 -23.27 1.99 6.80
N THR A 28 -24.48 2.28 6.30
CA THR A 28 -25.66 2.53 7.15
C THR A 28 -26.54 1.30 7.39
N ASP A 29 -26.65 0.41 6.41
CA ASP A 29 -27.72 -0.59 6.35
C ASP A 29 -27.20 -2.03 6.28
N GLU A 30 -26.03 -2.26 5.68
CA GLU A 30 -25.51 -3.61 5.47
C GLU A 30 -24.75 -4.14 6.69
N HIS A 31 -25.06 -5.37 7.09
CA HIS A 31 -24.34 -6.08 8.14
C HIS A 31 -23.12 -6.76 7.53
N VAL A 32 -21.97 -6.59 8.18
CA VAL A 32 -20.69 -7.10 7.66
C VAL A 32 -20.24 -8.28 8.53
N PRO A 33 -20.27 -9.53 8.02
CA PRO A 33 -19.90 -10.71 8.82
C PRO A 33 -18.49 -10.63 9.41
N ALA A 34 -17.54 -10.07 8.67
CA ALA A 34 -16.16 -9.88 9.12
C ALA A 34 -16.02 -8.88 10.29
N LEU A 35 -17.04 -8.06 10.53
CA LEU A 35 -17.11 -7.10 11.63
C LEU A 35 -18.01 -7.60 12.78
N GLY A 36 -18.20 -8.92 12.87
CA GLY A 36 -19.08 -9.54 13.87
C GLY A 36 -20.56 -9.43 13.51
N ASP A 37 -20.88 -9.42 12.22
CA ASP A 37 -22.23 -9.25 11.69
C ASP A 37 -22.90 -7.95 12.17
N ARG A 38 -22.11 -6.86 12.23
CA ARG A 38 -22.57 -5.53 12.63
C ARG A 38 -22.48 -4.55 11.47
N ARG A 39 -23.24 -3.45 11.57
CA ARG A 39 -23.20 -2.37 10.58
C ARG A 39 -22.02 -1.44 10.86
N PRO A 40 -21.31 -0.94 9.83
CA PRO A 40 -20.19 -0.03 10.03
C PRO A 40 -20.57 1.22 10.84
N ILE A 41 -21.78 1.77 10.63
CA ILE A 41 -22.26 2.94 11.38
C ILE A 41 -22.41 2.68 12.89
N GLU A 42 -22.80 1.47 13.28
CA GLU A 42 -22.93 1.09 14.70
C GLU A 42 -21.56 1.09 15.37
N LEU A 43 -20.55 0.54 14.70
CA LEU A 43 -19.17 0.54 15.19
C LEU A 43 -18.62 1.96 15.34
N ILE A 44 -18.94 2.86 14.40
CA ILE A 44 -18.53 4.26 14.49
C ILE A 44 -19.15 4.93 15.72
N TRP A 45 -20.43 4.69 15.97
CA TRP A 45 -21.15 5.25 17.12
C TRP A 45 -20.67 4.68 18.46
N GLU A 46 -20.23 3.42 18.49
CA GLU A 46 -19.63 2.77 19.66
C GLU A 46 -18.12 3.02 19.81
N ASP A 47 -17.58 4.07 19.19
CA ASP A 47 -16.16 4.44 19.21
C ASP A 47 -15.19 3.37 18.65
N GLN A 48 -15.70 2.36 17.95
CA GLN A 48 -14.99 1.24 17.34
C GLN A 48 -14.76 1.44 15.82
N GLY A 49 -14.90 2.66 15.30
CA GLY A 49 -14.70 2.94 13.87
C GLY A 49 -13.30 2.59 13.35
N GLU A 50 -12.28 2.48 14.21
CA GLU A 50 -10.94 2.01 13.84
C GLU A 50 -10.98 0.55 13.32
N LEU A 51 -11.87 -0.29 13.85
CA LEU A 51 -12.05 -1.66 13.35
C LEU A 51 -12.52 -1.67 11.88
N VAL A 52 -13.41 -0.73 11.53
CA VAL A 52 -13.89 -0.57 10.16
C VAL A 52 -12.76 -0.09 9.26
N LEU A 53 -11.93 0.85 9.72
CA LEU A 53 -10.77 1.34 8.98
C LEU A 53 -9.74 0.25 8.73
N SER A 54 -9.40 -0.55 9.74
CA SER A 54 -8.48 -1.68 9.58
C SER A 54 -9.04 -2.69 8.57
N PHE A 55 -10.32 -3.04 8.68
CA PHE A 55 -10.98 -3.94 7.75
C PHE A 55 -10.91 -3.46 6.29
N LEU A 56 -11.23 -2.18 6.04
CA LEU A 56 -11.16 -1.59 4.71
C LEU A 56 -9.72 -1.51 4.18
N SER A 57 -8.77 -1.13 5.03
CA SER A 57 -7.35 -1.06 4.67
C SER A 57 -6.80 -2.43 4.26
N ASP A 58 -7.15 -3.49 5.01
CA ASP A 58 -6.76 -4.87 4.68
C ASP A 58 -7.44 -5.38 3.41
N LEU A 59 -8.68 -4.97 3.15
CA LEU A 59 -9.39 -5.33 1.92
C LEU A 59 -8.77 -4.65 0.69
N ILE A 60 -8.41 -3.36 0.80
CA ILE A 60 -7.70 -2.62 -0.25
C ILE A 60 -6.31 -3.22 -0.47
N GLY A 61 -5.57 -3.51 0.61
CA GLY A 61 -4.23 -4.11 0.53
C GLY A 61 -4.23 -5.47 -0.15
N ARG A 62 -5.29 -6.27 0.00
CA ARG A 62 -5.47 -7.54 -0.71
C ARG A 62 -5.87 -7.39 -2.18
N ASN A 63 -6.61 -6.33 -2.51
CA ASN A 63 -7.03 -6.04 -3.89
C ASN A 63 -5.98 -5.27 -4.70
N ALA A 64 -4.99 -4.66 -4.04
CA ALA A 64 -3.86 -4.06 -4.72
C ALA A 64 -3.09 -5.15 -5.49
N PRO A 65 -2.83 -4.98 -6.80
CA PRO A 65 -1.98 -5.92 -7.52
C PRO A 65 -0.63 -5.97 -6.79
N SER A 66 -0.24 -7.16 -6.37
CA SER A 66 1.03 -7.40 -5.68
C SER A 66 2.21 -6.99 -6.57
N THR A 67 2.57 -5.70 -6.56
CA THR A 67 3.80 -5.17 -7.14
C THR A 67 4.97 -5.31 -6.17
N ALA A 68 4.99 -6.41 -5.41
CA ALA A 68 6.09 -6.79 -4.55
C ALA A 68 6.62 -8.16 -4.98
N SER A 69 7.38 -8.20 -6.08
CA SER A 69 8.45 -9.18 -6.31
C SER A 69 9.30 -8.81 -7.53
N SER A 70 10.36 -8.02 -7.31
CA SER A 70 11.70 -8.20 -7.89
C SER A 70 12.64 -7.12 -7.35
N ALA A 71 12.85 -7.11 -6.04
CA ALA A 71 14.14 -6.64 -5.52
C ALA A 71 15.16 -7.78 -5.79
N GLY A 72 15.65 -7.84 -7.04
CA GLY A 72 16.75 -8.71 -7.43
C GLY A 72 18.03 -8.19 -6.80
N CYS A 73 18.34 -8.70 -5.61
CA CYS A 73 19.66 -8.63 -5.02
C CYS A 73 20.61 -9.56 -5.80
N ASP A 74 21.23 -9.05 -6.87
CA ASP A 74 22.38 -9.70 -7.49
C ASP A 74 23.65 -8.92 -7.15
N HIS A 75 24.14 -9.16 -5.93
CA HIS A 75 25.49 -8.85 -5.53
C HIS A 75 26.28 -10.16 -5.57
N SER A 76 26.76 -10.59 -6.74
CA SER A 76 28.06 -11.29 -6.83
C SER A 76 28.51 -11.64 -8.24
N LYS A 77 29.76 -11.22 -8.50
CA LYS A 77 30.74 -11.73 -9.46
C LYS A 77 30.82 -11.02 -10.82
N ARG A 78 31.81 -10.12 -10.90
CA ARG A 78 32.91 -10.30 -11.86
C ARG A 78 34.18 -9.61 -11.40
N VAL A 79 35.09 -10.41 -10.87
CA VAL A 79 36.53 -10.17 -10.95
C VAL A 79 36.89 -10.27 -12.44
N SER A 80 37.39 -9.19 -13.02
CA SER A 80 38.15 -9.24 -14.28
C SER A 80 38.99 -7.97 -14.37
N SER A 81 40.18 -8.03 -13.79
CA SER A 81 41.32 -7.24 -14.25
C SER A 81 41.52 -7.47 -15.75
N PRO A 82 41.97 -6.44 -16.48
CA PRO A 82 42.94 -6.67 -17.53
C PRO A 82 44.21 -5.86 -17.25
N ASP A 83 45.27 -6.63 -17.02
CA ASP A 83 46.57 -6.52 -17.68
C ASP A 83 47.02 -5.12 -18.14
N ILE A 84 48.01 -4.58 -17.41
CA ILE A 84 48.80 -3.41 -17.79
C ILE A 84 49.86 -3.86 -18.82
N PRO A 85 49.92 -3.28 -20.03
CA PRO A 85 51.16 -3.29 -20.78
C PRO A 85 52.01 -2.08 -20.38
N GLN A 86 53.10 -2.35 -19.66
CA GLN A 86 54.23 -1.42 -19.54
C GLN A 86 54.87 -1.17 -20.90
N THR A 87 55.37 0.06 -21.09
CA THR A 87 56.51 0.49 -21.96
C THR A 87 56.10 1.47 -23.06
N GLN A 88 56.45 2.78 -22.93
CA GLN A 88 57.68 3.36 -23.50
C GLN A 88 57.78 4.91 -23.30
N ARG A 89 58.70 5.31 -22.40
CA ARG A 89 59.75 6.35 -22.54
C ARG A 89 59.53 7.66 -23.39
N ALA A 90 59.42 8.80 -22.66
CA ALA A 90 60.04 10.16 -22.83
C ALA A 90 59.83 10.98 -24.16
N PRO A 91 60.10 12.32 -24.24
CA PRO A 91 60.73 13.25 -23.28
C PRO A 91 60.02 14.61 -23.06
N SER A 92 60.58 15.40 -22.14
CA SER A 92 60.29 16.82 -21.85
C SER A 92 60.56 17.75 -23.05
N LEU A 93 59.76 18.82 -23.18
CA LEU A 93 60.04 20.16 -23.76
C LEU A 93 58.71 20.96 -23.61
N ALA A 94 58.62 22.23 -23.22
CA ALA A 94 59.56 23.33 -22.99
C ALA A 94 58.96 24.28 -21.93
#